data_AF-A0A7K2FKX9-F1
#
_entry.id   AF-A0A7K2FKX9-F1
#
_cell.length_a   1.000
_cell.length_b   1.000
_cell.length_c   1.000
_cell.angle_alpha   90.00
_cell.angle_beta   90.00
_cell.angle_gamma   90.00
#
_symmetry.space_group_name_H-M   'P 1'
#
loop_
_entity.id
_entity.type
_entity.pdbx_description
1 polymer ?
#
loop_
_entity_poly.entity_id
_entity_poly.type
_entity_poly.pdbx_seq_one_letter_code
_entity_poly.pdbx_strand_id
1 'polypeptide(L)'
;SWCLGVTQHEHGVDTVREIVNLLLLRGNLGREGAGPSPVRGHSNVQGNRTCGIDHRPEPEFLDRLAEVCKINPPRDHGLDTIGTLQAMNRGDVKVFIGMGGNFALAVPDSPFSYEALRNCDLTVQVSTKLNRSHVVHGKEALILPCLARTDKDHQRNGVQSTSVEDSMSMVHLSVGMKRPASKHLLSEPAIISGMARAALPASPTPWEWYIEDYDRIRDTMSEVLDGFEDFNRRVRLPLGFRIKQPARELIFLTESGKAEFSHAPLPDVVPPAGMLMLGTMRSHDQWNTTIYSD
;
A
#
# COMPACT_ATOMS: atom_id res chain seq x y z
N SER A 1 2.05 14.96 -15.84
CA SER A 1 1.66 14.21 -14.64
C SER A 1 0.22 13.72 -14.76
N TRP A 2 -0.16 12.67 -14.05
CA TRP A 2 -1.55 12.17 -13.99
C TRP A 2 -1.87 11.59 -12.61
N CYS A 3 -3.16 11.39 -12.34
CA CYS A 3 -3.69 10.84 -11.08
C CYS A 3 -4.78 9.78 -11.38
N LEU A 4 -5.75 9.64 -10.48
CA LEU A 4 -6.84 8.67 -10.53
C LEU A 4 -7.79 8.85 -11.73
N GLY A 5 -7.96 10.07 -12.26
CA GLY A 5 -8.78 10.33 -13.45
C GLY A 5 -8.24 9.70 -14.75
N VAL A 6 -7.11 9.01 -14.68
CA VAL A 6 -6.63 8.13 -15.76
C VAL A 6 -6.73 6.67 -15.34
N THR A 7 -6.28 6.34 -14.13
CA THR A 7 -6.14 4.93 -13.70
C THR A 7 -7.45 4.28 -13.24
N GLN A 8 -8.47 5.04 -12.86
CA GLN A 8 -9.78 4.51 -12.40
C GLN A 8 -10.78 4.45 -13.55
N HIS A 9 -10.35 3.89 -14.68
CA HIS A 9 -11.16 3.64 -15.87
C HIS A 9 -10.87 2.24 -16.38
N GLU A 10 -11.83 1.62 -17.07
CA GLU A 10 -11.69 0.29 -17.67
C GLU A 10 -10.43 0.18 -18.55
N HIS A 11 -10.16 1.23 -19.33
CA HIS A 11 -9.00 1.30 -20.23
C HIS A 11 -7.82 2.10 -19.65
N GLY A 12 -7.72 2.19 -18.32
CA GLY A 12 -6.72 3.01 -17.65
C GLY A 12 -5.27 2.60 -17.94
N VAL A 13 -5.01 1.29 -18.07
CA VAL A 13 -3.68 0.77 -18.43
C VAL A 13 -3.25 1.23 -19.82
N ASP A 14 -4.12 1.08 -20.81
CA ASP A 14 -3.83 1.47 -22.19
C ASP A 14 -3.71 2.98 -22.35
N THR A 15 -4.52 3.74 -21.59
CA THR A 15 -4.39 5.20 -21.54
C THR A 15 -3.01 5.62 -20.98
N VAL A 16 -2.50 4.97 -19.93
CA VAL A 16 -1.15 5.24 -19.41
C VAL A 16 -0.09 4.87 -20.45
N ARG A 17 -0.23 3.73 -21.13
CA ARG A 17 0.68 3.33 -22.21
C ARG A 17 0.70 4.36 -23.34
N GLU A 18 -0.44 4.92 -23.71
CA GLU A 18 -0.52 5.96 -24.74
C GLU A 18 0.14 7.27 -24.28
N ILE A 19 -0.02 7.66 -23.02
CA ILE A 19 0.75 8.79 -22.45
C ILE A 19 2.26 8.51 -22.56
N VAL A 20 2.71 7.28 -22.27
CA VAL A 20 4.12 6.88 -22.40
C VAL A 20 4.58 6.92 -23.86
N ASN A 21 3.77 6.45 -24.83
CA ASN A 21 4.06 6.56 -26.26
C ASN A 21 4.35 8.02 -26.65
N LEU A 22 3.49 8.97 -26.24
CA LEU A 22 3.68 10.39 -26.51
C LEU A 22 4.97 10.93 -25.88
N LEU A 23 5.32 10.50 -24.65
CA LEU A 23 6.57 10.88 -24.01
C LEU A 23 7.79 10.34 -24.76
N LEU A 24 7.73 9.10 -25.27
CA LEU A 24 8.77 8.49 -26.06
C LEU A 24 8.98 9.22 -27.40
N LEU A 25 7.91 9.48 -28.15
CA LEU A 25 7.96 10.21 -29.43
C LEU A 25 8.58 11.60 -29.29
N ARG A 26 8.39 12.23 -28.14
CA ARG A 26 8.89 13.58 -27.85
C ARG A 26 10.28 13.60 -27.22
N GLY A 27 10.88 12.44 -26.93
CA GLY A 27 12.17 12.35 -26.25
C GLY A 27 12.11 12.89 -24.81
N ASN A 28 10.98 12.69 -24.12
CA ASN A 28 10.74 13.23 -22.78
C ASN A 28 11.17 12.27 -21.65
N LEU A 29 11.79 11.13 -21.94
CA LEU A 29 12.41 10.27 -20.93
C LEU A 29 13.88 10.63 -20.71
N GLY A 30 14.37 10.44 -19.49
CA GLY A 30 15.76 10.73 -19.11
C GLY A 30 16.17 12.20 -19.17
N ARG A 31 15.20 13.12 -19.28
CA ARG A 31 15.42 14.56 -19.38
C ARG A 31 14.92 15.28 -18.13
N GLU A 32 15.72 16.19 -17.60
CA GLU A 32 15.32 17.03 -16.48
C GLU A 32 14.08 17.88 -16.81
N GLY A 33 13.15 17.96 -15.86
CA GLY A 33 11.86 18.66 -16.05
C GLY A 33 10.86 17.92 -16.94
N ALA A 34 11.17 16.71 -17.40
CA ALA A 34 10.29 15.90 -18.25
C ALA A 34 10.04 14.49 -17.66
N GLY A 35 9.19 13.73 -18.35
CA GLY A 35 8.97 12.32 -18.08
C GLY A 35 7.62 12.01 -17.41
N PRO A 36 7.36 10.71 -17.17
CA PRO A 36 6.15 10.27 -16.52
C PRO A 36 6.14 10.72 -15.06
N SER A 37 4.98 11.16 -14.59
CA SER A 37 4.78 11.59 -13.20
C SER A 37 3.38 11.15 -12.74
N PRO A 38 3.22 9.87 -12.37
CA PRO A 38 2.01 9.38 -11.72
C PRO A 38 1.98 9.90 -10.27
N VAL A 39 1.16 10.92 -10.00
CA VAL A 39 1.00 11.45 -8.65
C VAL A 39 0.06 10.53 -7.88
N ARG A 40 0.58 9.95 -6.80
CA ARG A 40 -0.17 9.01 -5.96
C ARG A 40 -0.85 9.76 -4.81
N GLY A 41 -2.02 9.27 -4.38
CA GLY A 41 -2.85 9.97 -3.40
C GLY A 41 -2.41 9.79 -1.94
N HIS A 42 -2.25 8.54 -1.48
CA HIS A 42 -1.88 8.28 -0.08
C HIS A 42 -0.37 8.45 0.14
N SER A 43 0.00 8.86 1.35
CA SER A 43 1.38 9.24 1.69
C SER A 43 2.43 8.14 1.51
N ASN A 44 2.04 6.85 1.54
CA ASN A 44 2.98 5.74 1.41
C ASN A 44 2.46 4.60 0.50
N VAL A 45 1.51 4.88 -0.40
CA VAL A 45 1.00 3.82 -1.30
C VAL A 45 2.09 3.28 -2.22
N GLN A 46 3.07 4.13 -2.54
CA GLN A 46 4.26 3.73 -3.26
C GLN A 46 5.10 2.75 -2.41
N GLY A 47 5.44 3.14 -1.19
CA GLY A 47 6.21 2.31 -0.27
C GLY A 47 5.54 0.97 0.05
N ASN A 48 4.22 0.91 0.15
CA ASN A 48 3.49 -0.36 0.33
C ASN A 48 3.81 -1.36 -0.79
N ARG A 49 3.78 -0.92 -2.05
CA ARG A 49 4.07 -1.79 -3.20
C ARG A 49 5.53 -2.19 -3.23
N THR A 50 6.43 -1.23 -3.01
CA THR A 50 7.87 -1.49 -2.93
C THR A 50 8.22 -2.48 -1.82
N CYS A 51 7.50 -2.45 -0.68
CA CYS A 51 7.72 -3.35 0.45
C CYS A 51 6.93 -4.68 0.33
N GLY A 52 6.43 -5.04 -0.85
CA GLY A 52 5.81 -6.34 -1.10
C GLY A 52 4.36 -6.49 -0.60
N ILE A 53 3.64 -5.39 -0.34
CA ILE A 53 2.18 -5.45 -0.18
C ILE A 53 1.55 -5.66 -1.55
N ASP A 54 1.56 -6.91 -1.99
CA ASP A 54 0.99 -7.34 -3.26
C ASP A 54 0.38 -8.74 -3.21
N HIS A 55 -0.70 -8.91 -3.97
CA HIS A 55 -1.42 -10.16 -4.17
C HIS A 55 -0.79 -11.03 -5.27
N ARG A 56 0.14 -10.48 -6.07
CA ARG A 56 0.86 -11.20 -7.14
C ARG A 56 2.36 -10.89 -7.10
N PRO A 57 3.04 -11.15 -5.97
CA PRO A 57 4.47 -10.90 -5.88
C PRO A 57 5.25 -11.78 -6.87
N GLU A 58 6.32 -11.22 -7.44
CA GLU A 58 7.19 -11.96 -8.36
C GLU A 58 7.89 -13.13 -7.64
N PRO A 59 8.12 -14.28 -8.31
CA PRO A 59 8.75 -15.44 -7.71
C PRO A 59 10.12 -15.14 -7.08
N GLU A 60 10.93 -14.30 -7.70
CA GLU A 60 12.25 -13.90 -7.21
C GLU A 60 12.18 -13.16 -5.87
N PHE A 61 11.21 -12.25 -5.71
CA PHE A 61 10.98 -11.57 -4.44
C PHE A 61 10.58 -12.57 -3.33
N LEU A 62 9.72 -13.53 -3.66
CA LEU A 62 9.32 -14.58 -2.73
C LEU A 62 10.50 -15.49 -2.34
N ASP A 63 11.40 -15.79 -3.27
CA ASP A 63 12.60 -16.60 -3.00
C ASP A 63 13.54 -15.87 -2.02
N ARG A 64 13.81 -14.59 -2.25
CA ARG A 64 14.61 -13.77 -1.33
C ARG A 64 13.96 -13.63 0.04
N LEU A 65 12.64 -13.46 0.08
CA LEU A 65 11.89 -13.39 1.34
C LEU A 65 11.98 -14.72 2.11
N ALA A 66 11.86 -15.86 1.41
CA ALA A 66 12.00 -17.19 2.01
C ALA A 66 13.42 -17.39 2.59
N GLU A 67 14.44 -17.00 1.83
CA GLU A 67 15.84 -17.13 2.24
C GLU A 67 16.16 -16.25 3.45
N VAL A 68 15.83 -14.96 3.43
CA VAL A 68 16.21 -14.01 4.49
C VAL A 68 15.36 -14.23 5.74
N CYS A 69 14.03 -14.30 5.58
CA CYS A 69 13.11 -14.39 6.72
C CYS A 69 12.93 -15.83 7.23
N LYS A 70 13.51 -16.82 6.55
CA LYS A 70 13.40 -18.26 6.89
C LYS A 70 11.95 -18.73 7.01
N ILE A 71 11.12 -18.27 6.08
CA ILE A 71 9.70 -18.64 5.97
C ILE A 71 9.45 -19.44 4.68
N ASN A 72 8.30 -20.10 4.60
CA ASN A 72 7.79 -20.68 3.35
C ASN A 72 6.63 -19.82 2.84
N PRO A 73 6.89 -18.82 1.96
CA PRO A 73 5.83 -17.94 1.48
C PRO A 73 4.92 -18.68 0.48
N PRO A 74 3.61 -18.34 0.44
CA PRO A 74 2.69 -18.90 -0.55
C PRO A 74 3.12 -18.49 -1.95
N ARG A 75 3.01 -19.44 -2.90
CA ARG A 75 3.37 -19.22 -4.31
C ARG A 75 2.16 -18.90 -5.20
N ASP A 76 0.97 -19.29 -4.75
CA ASP A 76 -0.26 -18.93 -5.45
C ASP A 76 -0.60 -17.46 -5.23
N HIS A 77 -1.17 -16.85 -6.27
CA HIS A 77 -1.64 -15.47 -6.20
C HIS A 77 -2.76 -15.32 -5.17
N GLY A 78 -2.67 -14.26 -4.37
CA GLY A 78 -3.74 -13.81 -3.49
C GLY A 78 -4.87 -13.12 -4.26
N LEU A 79 -5.88 -12.70 -3.50
CA LEU A 79 -7.03 -11.97 -4.02
C LEU A 79 -6.76 -10.46 -4.03
N ASP A 80 -7.19 -9.77 -5.09
CA ASP A 80 -7.30 -8.32 -5.05
C ASP A 80 -8.54 -7.88 -4.24
N THR A 81 -8.80 -6.57 -4.16
CA THR A 81 -9.95 -6.01 -3.43
C THR A 81 -11.29 -6.59 -3.91
N ILE A 82 -11.49 -6.74 -5.23
CA ILE A 82 -12.77 -7.21 -5.79
C ILE A 82 -12.91 -8.72 -5.60
N GLY A 83 -11.84 -9.47 -5.86
CA GLY A 83 -11.77 -10.90 -5.60
C GLY A 83 -12.00 -11.22 -4.12
N THR A 84 -11.48 -10.39 -3.21
CA THR A 84 -11.72 -10.50 -1.76
C THR A 84 -13.20 -10.33 -1.43
N LEU A 85 -13.86 -9.29 -1.96
CA LEU A 85 -15.30 -9.08 -1.76
C LEU A 85 -16.15 -10.25 -2.27
N GLN A 86 -15.85 -10.74 -3.47
CA GLN A 86 -16.54 -11.90 -4.03
C GLN A 86 -16.32 -13.16 -3.20
N ALA A 87 -15.07 -13.41 -2.76
CA ALA A 87 -14.73 -14.57 -1.94
C ALA A 87 -15.40 -14.52 -0.56
N MET A 88 -15.50 -13.35 0.06
CA MET A 88 -16.26 -13.16 1.31
C MET A 88 -17.75 -13.50 1.11
N ASN A 89 -18.36 -13.03 0.03
CA ASN A 89 -19.78 -13.32 -0.26
C ASN A 89 -20.05 -14.78 -0.62
N ARG A 90 -19.09 -15.47 -1.26
CA ARG A 90 -19.16 -16.93 -1.42
C ARG A 90 -18.87 -17.70 -0.14
N GLY A 91 -18.31 -17.04 0.87
CA GLY A 91 -17.89 -17.65 2.12
C GLY A 91 -16.52 -18.34 2.05
N ASP A 92 -15.71 -18.10 1.02
CA ASP A 92 -14.35 -18.62 0.91
C ASP A 92 -13.38 -17.87 1.85
N VAL A 93 -13.63 -16.59 2.09
CA VAL A 93 -12.89 -15.75 3.06
C VAL A 93 -13.72 -15.62 4.33
N LYS A 94 -13.20 -16.13 5.46
CA LYS A 94 -13.86 -16.10 6.76
C LYS A 94 -13.33 -15.06 7.72
N VAL A 95 -12.08 -14.64 7.55
CA VAL A 95 -11.41 -13.68 8.44
C VAL A 95 -10.91 -12.52 7.62
N PHE A 96 -11.26 -11.30 8.01
CA PHE A 96 -10.75 -10.07 7.44
C PHE A 96 -9.96 -9.30 8.47
N ILE A 97 -8.75 -8.84 8.11
CA ILE A 97 -7.93 -7.99 8.96
C ILE A 97 -7.63 -6.70 8.18
N GLY A 98 -8.20 -5.59 8.65
CA GLY A 98 -7.94 -4.25 8.13
C GLY A 98 -6.83 -3.56 8.92
N MET A 99 -5.71 -3.26 8.27
CA MET A 99 -4.66 -2.39 8.81
C MET A 99 -4.93 -0.94 8.39
N GLY A 100 -5.67 -0.22 9.23
CA GLY A 100 -6.19 1.10 8.90
C GLY A 100 -7.23 1.08 7.79
N GLY A 101 -7.53 2.27 7.26
CA GLY A 101 -8.51 2.45 6.19
C GLY A 101 -9.97 2.31 6.63
N ASN A 102 -10.87 2.42 5.66
CA ASN A 102 -12.31 2.29 5.86
C ASN A 102 -12.86 1.44 4.71
N PHE A 103 -12.52 0.14 4.74
CA PHE A 103 -12.83 -0.80 3.67
C PHE A 103 -14.29 -0.70 3.24
N ALA A 104 -15.22 -0.72 4.21
CA ALA A 104 -16.66 -0.63 3.97
C ALA A 104 -17.11 0.54 3.07
N LEU A 105 -16.46 1.71 3.16
CA LEU A 105 -16.79 2.88 2.31
C LEU A 105 -15.83 3.12 1.15
N ALA A 106 -14.64 2.52 1.18
CA ALA A 106 -13.60 2.79 0.20
C ALA A 106 -13.70 1.90 -1.04
N VAL A 107 -14.42 0.78 -0.94
CA VAL A 107 -14.65 -0.16 -2.05
C VAL A 107 -15.96 0.17 -2.79
N PRO A 108 -16.10 -0.19 -4.08
CA PRO A 108 -17.32 0.06 -4.83
C PRO A 108 -18.49 -0.80 -4.32
N ASP A 109 -19.71 -0.43 -4.70
CA ASP A 109 -20.95 -1.16 -4.36
C ASP A 109 -21.10 -1.39 -2.85
N SER A 110 -21.53 -0.34 -2.12
CA SER A 110 -21.64 -0.40 -0.66
C SER A 110 -22.55 -1.53 -0.16
N PRO A 111 -23.76 -1.77 -0.73
CA PRO A 111 -24.58 -2.90 -0.30
C PRO A 111 -23.85 -4.25 -0.40
N PHE A 112 -23.24 -4.55 -1.55
CA PHE A 112 -22.49 -5.79 -1.75
C PHE A 112 -21.31 -5.92 -0.79
N SER A 113 -20.62 -4.81 -0.56
CA SER A 113 -19.44 -4.75 0.30
C SER A 113 -19.78 -4.87 1.79
N TYR A 114 -20.92 -4.34 2.21
CA TYR A 114 -21.40 -4.51 3.56
C TYR A 114 -21.84 -5.94 3.84
N GLU A 115 -22.48 -6.59 2.86
CA GLU A 115 -22.82 -8.01 2.96
C GLU A 115 -21.58 -8.89 3.05
N ALA A 116 -20.56 -8.62 2.22
CA ALA A 116 -19.27 -9.32 2.25
C ALA A 116 -18.63 -9.29 3.65
N LEU A 117 -18.55 -8.11 4.27
CA LEU A 117 -17.99 -7.98 5.62
C LEU A 117 -18.82 -8.74 6.66
N ARG A 118 -20.16 -8.72 6.56
CA ARG A 118 -21.07 -9.42 7.49
C ARG A 118 -21.01 -10.95 7.34
N ASN A 119 -20.63 -11.44 6.16
CA ASN A 119 -20.46 -12.87 5.90
C ASN A 119 -19.18 -13.45 6.50
N CYS A 120 -18.22 -12.61 6.91
CA CYS A 120 -17.03 -13.05 7.63
C CYS A 120 -17.36 -13.53 9.05
N ASP A 121 -16.66 -14.56 9.51
CA ASP A 121 -16.75 -15.03 10.89
C ASP A 121 -16.08 -14.04 11.86
N LEU A 122 -14.95 -13.46 11.44
CA LEU A 122 -14.22 -12.47 12.22
C LEU A 122 -13.75 -11.30 11.33
N THR A 123 -13.99 -10.09 11.79
CA THR A 123 -13.37 -8.88 11.23
C THR A 123 -12.53 -8.17 12.29
N VAL A 124 -11.26 -7.94 12.00
CA VAL A 124 -10.32 -7.22 12.86
C VAL A 124 -10.00 -5.87 12.22
N GLN A 125 -10.07 -4.79 12.99
CA GLN A 125 -9.72 -3.45 12.53
C GLN A 125 -8.61 -2.88 13.43
N VAL A 126 -7.42 -2.69 12.86
CA VAL A 126 -6.36 -1.90 13.48
C VAL A 126 -6.57 -0.44 13.10
N SER A 127 -6.90 0.43 14.04
CA SER A 127 -7.38 1.77 13.71
C SER A 127 -6.99 2.84 14.71
N THR A 128 -6.78 4.05 14.20
CA THR A 128 -6.51 5.25 15.01
C THR A 128 -7.79 5.99 15.40
N LYS A 129 -8.89 5.68 14.71
CA LYS A 129 -10.23 6.23 14.96
C LYS A 129 -11.31 5.31 14.42
N LEU A 130 -12.51 5.44 14.97
CA LEU A 130 -13.70 4.74 14.48
C LEU A 130 -14.12 5.26 13.09
N ASN A 131 -14.69 4.36 12.30
CA ASN A 131 -15.22 4.62 10.96
C ASN A 131 -16.30 3.56 10.61
N ARG A 132 -16.87 3.61 9.40
CA ARG A 132 -17.97 2.72 8.98
C ARG A 132 -17.63 1.23 9.09
N SER A 133 -16.38 0.83 8.88
CA SER A 133 -15.94 -0.58 8.97
C SER A 133 -15.97 -1.15 10.40
N HIS A 134 -16.19 -0.31 11.42
CA HIS A 134 -16.34 -0.74 12.81
C HIS A 134 -17.80 -1.04 13.20
N VAL A 135 -18.76 -0.64 12.36
CA VAL A 135 -20.21 -0.91 12.54
C VAL A 135 -20.80 -1.78 11.44
N VAL A 136 -20.01 -2.04 10.39
CA VAL A 136 -20.30 -3.05 9.36
C VAL A 136 -19.20 -4.09 9.47
N HIS A 137 -19.44 -5.09 10.31
CA HIS A 137 -18.46 -6.08 10.73
C HIS A 137 -19.02 -7.50 10.58
N GLY A 138 -18.16 -8.50 10.72
CA GLY A 138 -18.52 -9.92 10.67
C GLY A 138 -19.31 -10.37 11.90
N LYS A 139 -19.44 -11.69 12.09
CA LYS A 139 -20.13 -12.25 13.26
C LYS A 139 -19.46 -11.83 14.57
N GLU A 140 -18.14 -11.84 14.58
CA GLU A 140 -17.31 -11.26 15.64
C GLU A 140 -16.47 -10.09 15.12
N ALA A 141 -16.19 -9.13 16.00
CA ALA A 141 -15.40 -7.96 15.67
C ALA A 141 -14.36 -7.68 16.75
N LEU A 142 -13.11 -7.46 16.33
CA LEU A 142 -12.04 -6.94 17.17
C LEU A 142 -11.62 -5.57 16.66
N ILE A 143 -11.53 -4.62 17.58
CA ILE A 143 -10.95 -3.29 17.31
C ILE A 143 -9.66 -3.23 18.10
N LEU A 144 -8.55 -3.00 17.40
CA LEU A 144 -7.21 -2.89 17.98
C LEU A 144 -6.73 -1.44 17.79
N PRO A 145 -6.97 -0.55 18.78
CA PRO A 145 -6.55 0.82 18.69
C PRO A 145 -5.03 0.93 18.57
N CYS A 146 -4.56 1.65 17.55
CA CYS A 146 -3.13 1.83 17.31
C CYS A 146 -2.68 3.28 17.48
N LEU A 147 -1.37 3.47 17.63
CA LEU A 147 -0.73 4.78 17.61
C LEU A 147 -1.00 5.48 16.27
N ALA A 148 -1.34 6.77 16.34
CA ALA A 148 -1.41 7.59 15.14
C ALA A 148 0.00 7.96 14.65
N ARG A 149 0.13 8.34 13.37
CA ARG A 149 1.39 8.82 12.78
C ARG A 149 2.04 9.96 13.60
N THR A 150 1.24 10.76 14.29
CA THR A 150 1.69 11.88 15.12
C THR A 150 2.21 11.48 16.48
N ASP A 151 1.93 10.26 16.94
CA ASP A 151 2.24 9.80 18.28
C ASP A 151 3.67 9.27 18.36
N LYS A 152 4.36 9.60 19.45
CA LYS A 152 5.67 9.03 19.76
C LYS A 152 5.53 7.54 20.04
N ASP A 153 6.19 6.73 19.22
CA ASP A 153 6.31 5.30 19.42
C ASP A 153 7.56 5.01 20.26
N HIS A 154 7.36 4.58 21.51
CA HIS A 154 8.44 4.22 22.42
C HIS A 154 8.51 2.70 22.56
N GLN A 155 9.61 2.12 22.10
CA GLN A 155 9.93 0.71 22.26
C GLN A 155 11.13 0.54 23.18
N ARG A 156 11.58 -0.72 23.36
CA ARG A 156 12.66 -1.05 24.31
C ARG A 156 13.95 -0.25 24.06
N ASN A 157 14.33 -0.04 22.79
CA ASN A 157 15.53 0.73 22.43
C ASN A 157 15.27 2.22 22.21
N GLY A 158 14.13 2.75 22.69
CA GLY A 158 13.80 4.16 22.64
C GLY A 158 12.78 4.50 21.55
N VAL A 159 12.80 5.76 21.12
CA VAL A 159 11.81 6.29 20.15
C VAL A 159 12.06 5.69 18.78
N GLN A 160 11.02 5.07 18.23
CA GLN A 160 11.06 4.46 16.91
C GLN A 160 10.60 5.43 15.82
N SER A 161 11.03 5.16 14.59
CA SER A 161 10.70 5.95 13.40
C SER A 161 10.29 5.02 12.27
N THR A 162 9.14 5.28 11.65
CA THR A 162 8.72 4.56 10.43
C THR A 162 9.34 5.21 9.20
N SER A 163 9.46 4.47 8.10
CA SER A 163 9.91 5.00 6.81
C SER A 163 8.75 5.12 5.84
N VAL A 164 8.78 6.15 4.99
CA VAL A 164 7.79 6.43 3.95
C VAL A 164 8.49 6.64 2.62
N GLU A 165 7.93 6.11 1.54
CA GLU A 165 8.29 6.42 0.16
C GLU A 165 7.23 7.33 -0.49
N ASP A 166 7.65 8.49 -0.99
CA ASP A 166 6.78 9.43 -1.68
C ASP A 166 6.61 9.13 -3.19
N SER A 167 5.80 9.92 -3.88
CA SER A 167 5.53 9.74 -5.32
C SER A 167 6.75 9.98 -6.22
N MET A 168 7.85 10.50 -5.68
CA MET A 168 9.10 10.77 -6.41
C MET A 168 10.18 9.73 -6.10
N SER A 169 9.80 8.66 -5.41
CA SER A 169 10.66 7.56 -4.94
C SER A 169 11.68 8.00 -3.91
N MET A 170 11.38 9.04 -3.13
CA MET A 170 12.19 9.41 -1.97
C MET A 170 11.71 8.63 -0.75
N VAL A 171 12.63 7.91 -0.13
CA VAL A 171 12.43 7.19 1.13
C VAL A 171 13.03 8.01 2.27
N HIS A 172 12.21 8.36 3.26
CA HIS A 172 12.63 9.14 4.41
C HIS A 172 11.92 8.71 5.70
N LEU A 173 12.47 9.11 6.85
CA LEU A 173 11.86 8.82 8.15
C LEU A 173 10.62 9.69 8.41
N SER A 174 9.68 9.13 9.14
CA SER A 174 8.51 9.78 9.73
C SER A 174 8.50 9.47 11.22
N VAL A 175 8.51 10.51 12.05
CA VAL A 175 8.58 10.38 13.51
C VAL A 175 7.42 11.13 14.14
N GLY A 176 6.64 10.43 14.95
CA GLY A 176 5.61 11.07 15.75
C GLY A 176 6.22 11.88 16.90
N MET A 177 5.65 13.05 17.19
CA MET A 177 6.20 14.00 18.17
C MET A 177 5.25 14.25 19.35
N LYS A 178 3.99 13.80 19.26
CA LYS A 178 2.98 13.98 20.29
C LYS A 178 3.01 12.84 21.29
N ARG A 179 2.58 13.11 22.52
CA ARG A 179 2.35 12.06 23.51
C ARG A 179 1.13 11.24 23.05
N PRO A 180 1.21 9.89 23.03
CA PRO A 180 0.06 9.05 22.72
C PRO A 180 -1.14 9.39 23.60
N ALA A 181 -2.34 9.31 23.03
CA ALA A 181 -3.59 9.60 23.74
C ALA A 181 -3.84 8.64 24.92
N SER A 182 -3.27 7.43 24.87
CA SER A 182 -3.34 6.45 25.95
C SER A 182 -2.06 5.61 26.00
N LYS A 183 -1.68 5.17 27.20
CA LYS A 183 -0.56 4.25 27.43
C LYS A 183 -0.81 2.81 26.93
N HIS A 184 -2.04 2.51 26.55
CA HIS A 184 -2.46 1.19 26.06
C HIS A 184 -2.40 1.08 24.54
N LEU A 185 -2.16 2.18 23.82
CA LEU A 185 -2.01 2.14 22.38
C LEU A 185 -0.68 1.46 22.02
N LEU A 186 -0.75 0.55 21.06
CA LEU A 186 0.40 -0.13 20.48
C LEU A 186 0.64 0.39 19.06
N SER A 187 1.89 0.31 18.60
CA SER A 187 2.22 0.59 17.20
C SER A 187 1.67 -0.50 16.28
N GLU A 188 1.50 -0.20 14.99
CA GLU A 188 1.07 -1.20 14.00
C GLU A 188 2.03 -2.42 13.96
N PRO A 189 3.37 -2.27 13.96
CA PRO A 189 4.27 -3.41 14.08
C PRO A 189 4.07 -4.21 15.37
N ALA A 190 3.90 -3.54 16.52
CA ALA A 190 3.67 -4.24 17.79
C ALA A 190 2.36 -5.04 17.78
N ILE A 191 1.30 -4.52 17.15
CA ILE A 191 0.02 -5.21 16.98
C ILE A 191 0.19 -6.43 16.06
N ILE A 192 0.87 -6.29 14.92
CA ILE A 192 1.17 -7.41 14.00
C ILE A 192 1.96 -8.49 14.73
N SER A 193 3.02 -8.12 15.45
CA SER A 193 3.85 -9.01 16.27
C SER A 193 3.02 -9.74 17.34
N GLY A 194 2.15 -9.01 18.07
CA GLY A 194 1.27 -9.59 19.07
C GLY A 194 0.28 -10.61 18.48
N MET A 195 -0.36 -10.27 17.36
CA MET A 195 -1.27 -11.18 16.65
C MET A 195 -0.53 -12.43 16.16
N ALA A 196 0.64 -12.25 15.53
CA ALA A 196 1.44 -13.36 15.01
C ALA A 196 1.86 -14.32 16.13
N ARG A 197 2.30 -13.80 17.28
CA ARG A 197 2.67 -14.64 18.43
C ARG A 197 1.49 -15.40 19.03
N ALA A 198 0.32 -14.77 19.08
CA ALA A 198 -0.89 -15.41 19.61
C ALA A 198 -1.41 -16.50 18.67
N ALA A 199 -1.39 -16.25 17.35
CA ALA A 199 -1.93 -17.18 16.34
C ALA A 199 -0.92 -18.25 15.89
N LEU A 200 0.37 -17.94 15.91
CA LEU A 200 1.47 -18.77 15.42
C LEU A 200 2.58 -18.90 16.49
N PRO A 201 2.29 -19.50 17.66
CA PRO A 201 3.24 -19.56 18.78
C PRO A 201 4.53 -20.34 18.48
N ALA A 202 4.51 -21.20 17.45
CA ALA A 202 5.67 -21.96 16.98
C ALA A 202 6.44 -21.25 15.84
N SER A 203 6.05 -20.04 15.46
CA SER A 203 6.76 -19.25 14.44
C SER A 203 8.21 -18.99 14.87
N PRO A 204 9.21 -19.29 14.03
CA PRO A 204 10.61 -19.00 14.35
C PRO A 204 10.97 -17.52 14.15
N THR A 205 10.05 -16.72 13.58
CA THR A 205 10.28 -15.30 13.33
C THR A 205 10.48 -14.57 14.67
N PRO A 206 11.56 -13.78 14.84
CA PRO A 206 11.89 -13.14 16.11
C PRO A 206 11.05 -11.87 16.30
N TRP A 207 9.74 -12.04 16.46
CA TRP A 207 8.75 -10.96 16.47
C TRP A 207 9.06 -9.87 17.51
N GLU A 208 9.39 -10.23 18.75
CA GLU A 208 9.71 -9.24 19.79
C GLU A 208 10.99 -8.48 19.46
N TRP A 209 12.01 -9.16 18.93
CA TRP A 209 13.28 -8.55 18.54
C TRP A 209 13.10 -7.47 17.47
N TYR A 210 12.21 -7.67 16.50
CA TYR A 210 11.87 -6.64 15.52
C TYR A 210 11.17 -5.42 16.13
N ILE A 211 10.33 -5.62 17.15
CA ILE A 211 9.58 -4.52 17.77
C ILE A 211 10.43 -3.69 18.70
N GLU A 212 11.42 -4.29 19.35
CA GLU A 212 12.36 -3.55 20.20
C GLU A 212 13.10 -2.43 19.46
N ASP A 213 13.34 -2.61 18.14
CA ASP A 213 14.11 -1.69 17.30
C ASP A 213 13.80 -1.84 15.80
N TYR A 214 13.20 -0.82 15.19
CA TYR A 214 12.82 -0.83 13.78
C TYR A 214 14.01 -0.74 12.82
N ASP A 215 15.22 -0.45 13.31
CA ASP A 215 16.43 -0.60 12.50
C ASP A 215 16.57 -2.04 12.03
N ARG A 216 16.20 -3.03 12.87
CA ARG A 216 16.29 -4.46 12.53
C ARG A 216 15.32 -4.85 11.41
N ILE A 217 14.13 -4.24 11.39
CA ILE A 217 13.18 -4.42 10.29
C ILE A 217 13.81 -3.87 9.00
N ARG A 218 14.40 -2.66 9.06
CA ARG A 218 15.05 -2.04 7.91
C ARG A 218 16.29 -2.80 7.43
N ASP A 219 17.06 -3.41 8.33
CA ASP A 219 18.19 -4.27 7.96
C ASP A 219 17.69 -5.50 7.19
N THR A 220 16.65 -6.18 7.68
CA THR A 220 16.02 -7.28 6.95
C THR A 220 15.44 -6.82 5.60
N MET A 221 14.84 -5.63 5.53
CA MET A 221 14.38 -5.05 4.27
C MET A 221 15.53 -4.81 3.28
N SER A 222 16.71 -4.37 3.75
CA SER A 222 17.90 -4.17 2.89
C SER A 222 18.40 -5.47 2.25
N GLU A 223 18.17 -6.62 2.88
CA GLU A 223 18.56 -7.93 2.34
C GLU A 223 17.56 -8.44 1.29
N VAL A 224 16.27 -8.08 1.42
CA VAL A 224 15.19 -8.56 0.54
C VAL A 224 14.89 -7.61 -0.61
N LEU A 225 14.90 -6.29 -0.37
CA LEU A 225 14.40 -5.29 -1.31
C LEU A 225 15.53 -4.62 -2.11
N ASP A 226 15.34 -4.52 -3.42
CA ASP A 226 16.27 -3.79 -4.29
C ASP A 226 16.20 -2.27 -4.08
N GLY A 227 17.37 -1.63 -4.05
CA GLY A 227 17.49 -0.18 -3.88
C GLY A 227 17.45 0.29 -2.42
N PHE A 228 17.31 -0.64 -1.47
CA PHE A 228 17.33 -0.41 -0.02
C PHE A 228 18.67 -0.79 0.62
N GLU A 229 19.74 -0.98 -0.14
CA GLU A 229 21.07 -1.29 0.39
C GLU A 229 21.49 -0.21 1.39
N ASP A 230 22.01 -0.59 2.56
CA ASP A 230 22.46 0.36 3.59
C ASP A 230 21.33 1.32 4.05
N PHE A 231 20.13 0.76 4.23
CA PHE A 231 18.90 1.50 4.51
C PHE A 231 19.05 2.38 5.75
N ASN A 232 19.48 1.82 6.88
CA ASN A 232 19.54 2.55 8.14
C ASN A 232 20.43 3.80 8.07
N ARG A 233 21.58 3.74 7.39
CA ARG A 233 22.41 4.94 7.19
C ARG A 233 21.73 5.92 6.24
N ARG A 234 21.26 5.44 5.08
CA ARG A 234 20.73 6.28 4.00
C ARG A 234 19.45 7.02 4.37
N VAL A 235 18.54 6.39 5.11
CA VAL A 235 17.27 7.03 5.51
C VAL A 235 17.46 8.18 6.50
N ARG A 236 18.63 8.24 7.15
CA ARG A 236 19.03 9.30 8.08
C ARG A 236 19.82 10.44 7.41
N LEU A 237 20.14 10.31 6.12
CA LEU A 237 20.70 11.43 5.36
C LEU A 237 19.68 12.57 5.26
N PRO A 238 20.13 13.81 5.00
CA PRO A 238 19.21 14.91 4.71
C PRO A 238 18.25 14.52 3.58
N LEU A 239 16.94 14.58 3.85
CA LEU A 239 15.86 14.16 2.92
C LEU A 239 15.80 12.65 2.60
N GLY A 240 16.58 11.82 3.29
CA GLY A 240 16.64 10.38 3.08
C GLY A 240 17.38 9.98 1.80
N PHE A 241 16.85 9.00 1.07
CA PHE A 241 17.45 8.52 -0.17
C PHE A 241 16.42 8.28 -1.25
N ARG A 242 16.87 8.29 -2.51
CA ARG A 242 16.02 8.00 -3.66
C ARG A 242 16.22 6.56 -4.12
N ILE A 243 15.14 5.85 -4.38
CA ILE A 243 15.19 4.55 -5.10
C ILE A 243 15.47 4.83 -6.58
N LYS A 244 16.33 4.00 -7.16
CA LYS A 244 16.73 4.15 -8.56
C LYS A 244 15.53 3.92 -9.49
N GLN A 245 15.39 4.78 -10.49
CA GLN A 245 14.37 4.67 -11.54
C GLN A 245 15.07 4.44 -12.88
N PRO A 246 15.24 3.18 -13.35
CA PRO A 246 16.06 2.84 -14.51
C PRO A 246 15.74 3.66 -15.77
N ALA A 247 14.45 3.91 -16.04
CA ALA A 247 14.01 4.67 -17.22
C ALA A 247 14.51 6.13 -17.22
N ARG A 248 14.91 6.70 -16.07
CA ARG A 248 15.55 8.03 -15.98
C ARG A 248 16.96 8.04 -16.57
N GLU A 249 17.63 6.89 -16.59
CA GLU A 249 18.94 6.69 -17.20
C GLU A 249 18.82 6.01 -18.58
N LEU A 250 17.61 5.98 -19.16
CA LEU A 250 17.29 5.28 -20.41
C LEU A 250 17.63 3.78 -20.37
N ILE A 251 17.60 3.20 -19.16
CA ILE A 251 17.71 1.76 -18.94
C ILE A 251 16.28 1.21 -18.91
N PHE A 252 15.95 0.34 -19.88
CA PHE A 252 14.62 -0.27 -20.00
C PHE A 252 14.68 -1.74 -19.59
N LEU A 253 13.93 -2.09 -18.55
CA LEU A 253 13.81 -3.46 -18.05
C LEU A 253 12.70 -4.23 -18.80
N THR A 254 12.66 -4.08 -20.12
CA THR A 254 11.78 -4.83 -21.03
C THR A 254 12.54 -6.03 -21.59
N GLU A 255 11.83 -7.00 -22.15
CA GLU A 255 12.47 -8.16 -22.80
C GLU A 255 13.41 -7.75 -23.94
N SER A 256 13.05 -6.69 -24.68
CA SER A 256 13.88 -6.15 -25.76
C SER A 256 15.07 -5.30 -25.30
N GLY A 257 15.13 -4.94 -24.00
CA GLY A 257 16.08 -3.98 -23.45
C GLY A 257 15.91 -2.55 -23.98
N LYS A 258 14.78 -2.24 -24.62
CA LYS A 258 14.45 -0.95 -25.24
C LYS A 258 13.09 -0.44 -24.77
N ALA A 259 12.83 0.85 -24.97
CA ALA A 259 11.48 1.37 -24.83
C ALA A 259 10.54 0.72 -25.85
N GLU A 260 9.36 0.30 -25.41
CA GLU A 260 8.37 -0.38 -26.24
C GLU A 260 7.13 0.49 -26.41
N PHE A 261 6.66 0.58 -27.66
CA PHE A 261 5.42 1.28 -28.00
C PHE A 261 4.24 0.33 -27.88
N SER A 262 3.16 0.81 -27.24
CA SER A 262 1.86 0.13 -27.25
C SER A 262 1.05 0.56 -28.47
N HIS A 263 0.22 -0.34 -29.01
CA HIS A 263 -0.70 -0.06 -30.12
C HIS A 263 -2.14 -0.45 -29.77
N ALA A 264 -2.50 -0.35 -28.47
CA ALA A 264 -3.84 -0.66 -28.00
C ALA A 264 -4.90 0.13 -28.78
N PRO A 265 -6.02 -0.50 -29.18
CA PRO A 265 -7.06 0.18 -29.94
C PRO A 265 -7.74 1.26 -29.08
N LEU A 266 -8.17 2.35 -29.71
CA LEU A 266 -8.97 3.37 -29.04
C LEU A 266 -10.41 2.85 -28.85
N PRO A 267 -10.90 2.72 -27.61
CA PRO A 267 -12.26 2.28 -27.36
C PRO A 267 -13.27 3.40 -27.62
N ASP A 268 -14.49 3.04 -28.04
CA ASP A 268 -15.64 3.96 -28.04
C ASP A 268 -16.32 3.93 -26.67
N VAL A 269 -16.18 5.03 -25.94
CA VAL A 269 -16.69 5.20 -24.57
C VAL A 269 -17.76 6.29 -24.48
N VAL A 270 -18.26 6.78 -25.62
CA VAL A 270 -19.26 7.85 -25.64
C VAL A 270 -20.61 7.30 -25.16
N PRO A 271 -21.23 7.88 -24.11
CA PRO A 271 -22.54 7.45 -23.67
C PRO A 271 -23.59 7.62 -24.80
N PRO A 272 -24.50 6.67 -24.98
CA PRO A 272 -25.62 6.82 -25.89
C PRO A 272 -26.45 8.07 -25.60
N ALA A 273 -27.16 8.56 -26.63
CA ALA A 273 -28.08 9.68 -26.46
C ALA A 273 -29.11 9.41 -25.35
N GLY A 274 -29.28 10.39 -24.46
CA GLY A 274 -30.17 10.28 -23.30
C GLY A 274 -29.52 9.68 -22.05
N MET A 275 -28.24 9.30 -22.07
CA MET A 275 -27.50 8.86 -20.88
C MET A 275 -26.61 9.97 -20.32
N LEU A 276 -26.44 9.97 -18.99
CA LEU A 276 -25.51 10.83 -18.28
C LEU A 276 -24.30 10.01 -17.81
N MET A 277 -23.11 10.60 -17.89
CA MET A 277 -21.90 10.05 -17.29
C MET A 277 -21.70 10.64 -15.90
N LEU A 278 -21.58 9.78 -14.89
CA LEU A 278 -21.26 10.19 -13.52
C LEU A 278 -19.75 10.12 -13.29
N GLY A 279 -19.16 11.22 -12.84
CA GLY A 279 -17.78 11.27 -12.36
C GLY A 279 -17.74 11.67 -10.89
N THR A 280 -16.89 11.00 -10.10
CA THR A 280 -16.63 11.37 -8.71
C THR A 280 -15.29 12.10 -8.59
N MET A 281 -15.22 13.15 -7.78
CA MET A 281 -14.02 13.92 -7.53
C MET A 281 -13.81 14.17 -6.04
N ARG A 282 -12.61 14.62 -5.67
CA ARG A 282 -12.27 14.95 -4.28
C ARG A 282 -12.42 16.45 -4.04
N SER A 283 -12.95 16.80 -2.87
CA SER A 283 -12.89 18.17 -2.33
C SER A 283 -11.58 18.39 -1.57
N HIS A 284 -11.19 19.66 -1.40
CA HIS A 284 -10.05 20.05 -0.56
C HIS A 284 -10.29 19.72 0.92
N ASP A 285 -11.52 19.88 1.39
CA ASP A 285 -11.92 19.71 2.80
C ASP A 285 -12.20 18.25 3.19
N GLN A 286 -11.83 17.31 2.31
CA GLN A 286 -12.06 15.89 2.49
C GLN A 286 -10.81 15.09 2.12
N TRP A 287 -10.41 14.17 2.99
CA TRP A 287 -9.41 13.16 2.68
C TRP A 287 -10.02 11.78 2.60
N ASN A 288 -10.19 11.29 1.36
CA ASN A 288 -10.80 10.00 1.07
C ASN A 288 -12.17 9.86 1.76
N THR A 289 -12.29 9.01 2.78
CA THR A 289 -13.53 8.77 3.53
C THR A 289 -13.63 9.58 4.83
N THR A 290 -12.71 10.53 5.03
CA THR A 290 -12.71 11.47 6.18
C THR A 290 -13.07 12.85 5.69
N ILE A 291 -14.10 13.44 6.28
CA ILE A 291 -14.51 14.83 6.06
C ILE A 291 -13.97 15.65 7.24
N TYR A 292 -13.38 16.82 6.96
CA TYR A 292 -12.78 17.70 7.96
C TYR A 292 -13.60 18.96 8.26
N SER A 293 -14.56 19.28 7.39
CA SER A 293 -15.50 20.39 7.55
C SER A 293 -16.87 19.88 7.96
N ASP A 294 -17.53 20.61 8.85
CA ASP A 294 -18.96 20.43 9.15
C ASP A 294 -19.86 20.95 8.03
#